data_AF-A0AA88LJY7-F1
#
_entry.id   AF-A0AA88LJY7-F1
#
_cell.length_a   1.000
_cell.length_b   1.000
_cell.length_c   1.000
_cell.angle_alpha   90.00
_cell.angle_beta   90.00
_cell.angle_gamma   90.00
#
_symmetry.space_group_name_H-M   'P 1'
#
loop_
_entity.id
_entity.type
_entity.pdbx_description
1 polymer ?
#
loop_
_entity_poly.entity_id
_entity_poly.type
_entity_poly.pdbx_seq_one_letter_code
_entity_poly.pdbx_strand_id
1 'polypeptide(L)'
;MEEKKDPAVVEKHQAKPTQQAMEKALQWQVNLRNAKLGQLTEKRKKTFCLLESDCHTEKVDIKLIPDLNQLLDELCESNLSVRDQLHNLKSEVEMNNDQLNWFKPKATDFRKFCDDVARWIKCIGKVKVNEVNLEEIVSLAYARRCRKSKSSSVASSASKVRLTAKLDMAALLAKSETLKQLCVLEEQELKLAERGGA
;
A
#
# COMPACT_ATOMS: atom_id res chain seq x y z
N MET A 1 54.66 -51.62 23.85
CA MET A 1 54.16 -50.94 22.65
C MET A 1 52.65 -50.89 22.76
N GLU A 2 52.14 -49.68 22.82
CA GLU A 2 50.77 -49.35 23.24
C GLU A 2 49.73 -49.78 22.21
N GLU A 3 48.68 -50.43 22.71
CA GLU A 3 47.47 -50.81 21.99
C GLU A 3 46.62 -49.56 21.81
N LYS A 4 46.59 -49.00 20.58
CA LYS A 4 45.75 -47.86 20.24
C LYS A 4 44.30 -48.32 20.11
N LYS A 5 43.50 -47.94 21.10
CA LYS A 5 42.05 -48.12 21.15
C LYS A 5 41.39 -46.94 20.45
N ASP A 6 40.83 -47.18 19.27
CA ASP A 6 40.08 -46.16 18.52
C ASP A 6 38.82 -45.71 19.29
N PRO A 7 38.55 -44.39 19.39
CA PRO A 7 37.34 -43.92 20.04
C PRO A 7 36.14 -44.12 19.12
N ALA A 8 35.22 -44.98 19.56
CA ALA A 8 33.91 -45.17 18.93
C ALA A 8 33.19 -43.82 18.80
N VAL A 9 32.92 -43.42 17.56
CA VAL A 9 32.06 -42.29 17.22
C VAL A 9 30.64 -42.66 17.66
N VAL A 10 30.21 -42.12 18.80
CA VAL A 10 28.83 -42.23 19.27
C VAL A 10 27.97 -41.33 18.36
N GLU A 11 27.36 -41.92 17.33
CA GLU A 11 26.29 -41.28 16.59
C GLU A 11 25.15 -40.93 17.56
N LYS A 12 25.01 -39.65 17.86
CA LYS A 12 23.87 -39.12 18.62
C LYS A 12 22.62 -39.35 17.78
N HIS A 13 21.84 -40.37 18.12
CA HIS A 13 20.48 -40.56 17.62
C HIS A 13 19.67 -39.28 17.87
N GLN A 14 19.46 -38.47 16.84
CA GLN A 14 18.44 -37.43 16.87
C GLN A 14 17.09 -38.12 16.74
N ALA A 15 16.31 -38.10 17.82
CA ALA A 15 14.95 -38.60 17.80
C ALA A 15 14.15 -37.84 16.73
N LYS A 16 13.58 -38.58 15.77
CA LYS A 16 12.69 -37.99 14.77
C LYS A 16 11.51 -37.34 15.52
N PRO A 17 11.19 -36.07 15.24
CA PRO A 17 10.06 -35.40 15.88
C PRO A 17 8.78 -36.19 15.61
N THR A 18 7.95 -36.34 16.63
CA THR A 18 6.64 -36.97 16.49
C THR A 18 5.76 -36.17 15.52
N GLN A 19 4.87 -36.83 14.79
CA GLN A 19 3.96 -36.17 13.84
C GLN A 19 3.19 -35.00 14.50
N GLN A 20 2.75 -35.19 15.74
CA GLN A 20 2.09 -34.15 16.53
C GLN A 20 2.98 -32.93 16.78
N ALA A 21 4.30 -33.10 16.95
CA ALA A 21 5.23 -31.99 17.11
C ALA A 21 5.41 -31.21 15.80
N MET A 22 5.43 -31.90 14.66
CA MET A 22 5.52 -31.28 13.33
C MET A 22 4.24 -30.48 13.00
N GLU A 23 3.06 -31.02 13.31
CA GLU A 23 1.78 -30.31 13.15
C GLU A 23 1.69 -29.06 14.04
N LYS A 24 2.15 -29.13 15.29
CA LYS A 24 2.24 -27.96 16.18
C LYS A 24 3.20 -26.90 15.63
N ALA A 25 4.34 -27.32 15.09
CA ALA A 25 5.31 -26.42 14.48
C ALA A 25 4.71 -25.72 13.24
N LEU A 26 4.00 -26.46 12.39
CA LEU A 26 3.27 -25.90 11.25
C LEU A 26 2.24 -24.86 11.71
N GLN A 27 1.41 -25.19 12.70
CA GLN A 27 0.39 -24.28 13.20
C GLN A 27 1.01 -22.98 13.76
N TRP A 28 2.13 -23.09 14.46
CA TRP A 28 2.87 -21.93 14.95
C TRP A 28 3.36 -21.04 13.79
N GLN A 29 3.92 -21.63 12.73
CA GLN A 29 4.36 -20.89 11.55
C GLN A 29 3.20 -20.22 10.80
N VAL A 30 2.07 -20.90 10.67
CA VAL A 30 0.85 -20.34 10.07
C VAL A 30 0.36 -19.14 10.87
N ASN A 31 0.36 -19.23 12.20
CA ASN A 31 -0.03 -18.14 13.08
C ASN A 31 0.92 -16.94 12.95
N LEU A 32 2.23 -17.19 12.89
CA LEU A 32 3.24 -16.14 12.67
C LEU A 32 3.03 -15.42 11.34
N ARG A 33 2.85 -16.19 10.25
CA ARG A 33 2.56 -15.65 8.91
C ARG A 33 1.29 -14.79 8.91
N ASN A 34 0.24 -15.24 9.59
CA ASN A 34 -1.00 -14.48 9.73
C ASN A 34 -0.81 -13.18 10.52
N ALA A 35 0.04 -13.18 11.56
CA ALA A 35 0.39 -11.98 12.30
C ALA A 35 1.10 -10.95 11.40
N LYS A 36 2.06 -11.39 10.56
CA LYS A 36 2.74 -10.51 9.58
C LYS A 36 1.77 -9.94 8.56
N LEU A 37 0.85 -10.75 8.05
CA LEU A 37 -0.22 -10.27 7.17
C LEU A 37 -1.12 -9.23 7.87
N GLY A 38 -1.41 -9.43 9.16
CA GLY A 38 -2.15 -8.47 9.99
C GLY A 38 -1.43 -7.12 10.08
N GLN A 39 -0.13 -7.13 10.37
CA GLN A 39 0.71 -5.94 10.43
C GLN A 39 0.73 -5.17 9.09
N LEU A 40 0.90 -5.87 7.97
CA LEU A 40 0.82 -5.29 6.63
C LEU A 40 -0.55 -4.66 6.35
N THR A 41 -1.62 -5.35 6.76
CA THR A 41 -3.00 -4.86 6.57
C THR A 41 -3.24 -3.58 7.38
N GLU A 42 -2.74 -3.52 8.61
CA GLU A 42 -2.83 -2.33 9.46
C GLU A 42 -2.01 -1.16 8.88
N LYS A 43 -0.78 -1.42 8.45
CA LYS A 43 0.08 -0.40 7.82
C LYS A 43 -0.53 0.13 6.52
N ARG A 44 -1.14 -0.75 5.71
CA ARG A 44 -1.93 -0.36 4.53
C ARG A 44 -3.07 0.58 4.89
N LYS A 45 -3.86 0.28 5.92
CA LYS A 45 -4.96 1.16 6.38
C LYS A 45 -4.43 2.55 6.78
N LYS A 46 -3.36 2.59 7.58
CA LYS A 46 -2.71 3.85 7.98
C LYS A 46 -2.25 4.66 6.76
N THR A 47 -1.69 3.97 5.77
CA THR A 47 -1.25 4.59 4.51
C THR A 47 -2.42 5.15 3.71
N PHE A 48 -3.56 4.46 3.64
CA PHE A 48 -4.76 5.01 3.00
C PHE A 48 -5.28 6.27 3.69
N CYS A 49 -5.26 6.32 5.02
CA CYS A 49 -5.60 7.56 5.74
C CYS A 49 -4.67 8.72 5.38
N LEU A 50 -3.38 8.45 5.16
CA LEU A 50 -2.42 9.47 4.69
C LEU A 50 -2.68 9.89 3.23
N LEU A 51 -3.11 8.96 2.37
CA LEU A 51 -3.47 9.21 0.97
C LEU A 51 -4.73 10.07 0.82
N GLU A 52 -5.76 9.82 1.64
CA GLU A 52 -7.05 10.54 1.60
C GLU A 52 -6.99 11.92 2.25
N SER A 53 -6.02 12.14 3.13
CA SER A 53 -5.77 13.45 3.73
C SER A 53 -5.04 14.36 2.74
N ASP A 54 -5.77 14.93 1.78
CA ASP A 54 -5.29 15.80 0.67
C ASP A 54 -4.42 17.01 1.09
N CYS A 55 -4.19 17.26 2.39
CA CYS A 55 -3.51 18.44 2.92
C CYS A 55 -2.16 18.19 3.62
N HIS A 56 -1.61 16.97 3.66
CA HIS A 56 -0.38 16.70 4.44
C HIS A 56 0.69 15.88 3.72
N THR A 57 1.00 16.23 2.47
CA THR A 57 2.17 15.68 1.77
C THR A 57 3.52 16.01 2.47
N GLU A 58 3.53 16.94 3.43
CA GLU A 58 4.67 17.20 4.34
C GLU A 58 4.87 16.11 5.40
N LYS A 59 3.83 15.33 5.75
CA LYS A 59 3.89 14.32 6.82
C LYS A 59 4.12 12.90 6.30
N VAL A 60 4.43 12.73 5.01
CA VAL A 60 4.80 11.41 4.48
C VAL A 60 6.15 11.03 5.07
N ASP A 61 6.13 10.11 6.03
CA ASP A 61 7.34 9.56 6.63
C ASP A 61 8.22 8.94 5.54
N ILE A 62 9.47 9.38 5.45
CA ILE A 62 10.47 8.87 4.51
C ILE A 62 10.66 7.35 4.70
N LYS A 63 10.37 6.83 5.89
CA LYS A 63 10.45 5.40 6.23
C LYS A 63 9.24 4.59 5.78
N LEU A 64 8.17 5.20 5.26
CA LEU A 64 6.93 4.51 4.92
C LEU A 64 7.13 3.36 3.92
N ILE A 65 7.88 3.59 2.83
CA ILE A 65 8.16 2.56 1.83
C ILE A 65 9.13 1.50 2.35
N PRO A 66 10.28 1.87 2.94
CA PRO A 66 11.15 0.90 3.61
C PRO A 66 10.39 -0.02 4.59
N ASP A 67 9.54 0.54 5.46
CA ASP A 67 8.75 -0.22 6.42
C ASP A 67 7.77 -1.19 5.75
N LEU A 68 7.09 -0.75 4.68
CA LEU A 68 6.15 -1.58 3.95
C LEU A 68 6.84 -2.75 3.23
N ASN A 69 7.99 -2.49 2.60
CA ASN A 69 8.78 -3.51 1.94
C ASN A 69 9.36 -4.50 2.96
N GLN A 70 9.88 -4.02 4.09
CA GLN A 70 10.37 -4.88 5.15
C GLN A 70 9.28 -5.84 5.66
N LEU A 71 8.08 -5.32 5.95
CA LEU A 71 6.97 -6.17 6.39
C LEU A 71 6.54 -7.19 5.32
N LEU A 72 6.65 -6.84 4.04
CA LEU A 72 6.37 -7.76 2.93
C LEU A 72 7.44 -8.84 2.81
N ASP A 73 8.70 -8.51 3.02
CA ASP A 73 9.80 -9.47 3.05
C ASP A 73 9.65 -10.44 4.23
N GLU A 74 9.34 -9.93 5.43
CA GLU A 74 9.06 -10.75 6.62
C GLU A 74 7.85 -11.69 6.42
N LEU A 75 6.83 -11.26 5.66
CA LEU A 75 5.72 -12.13 5.26
C LEU A 75 6.19 -13.24 4.32
N CYS A 76 7.06 -12.91 3.36
CA CYS A 76 7.63 -13.88 2.42
C CYS A 76 8.50 -14.92 3.15
N GLU A 77 9.35 -14.47 4.08
CA GLU A 77 10.18 -15.35 4.93
C GLU A 77 9.32 -16.29 5.79
N SER A 78 8.27 -15.75 6.42
CA SER A 78 7.32 -16.57 7.19
C SER A 78 6.62 -17.60 6.30
N ASN A 79 6.32 -17.26 5.04
CA ASN A 79 5.74 -18.20 4.09
C ASN A 79 6.72 -19.30 3.66
N LEU A 80 8.01 -19.00 3.48
CA LEU A 80 9.02 -20.02 3.23
C LEU A 80 9.02 -21.06 4.35
N SER A 81 8.97 -20.61 5.60
CA SER A 81 8.89 -21.50 6.77
C SER A 81 7.64 -22.38 6.76
N VAL A 82 6.47 -21.85 6.41
CA VAL A 82 5.23 -22.65 6.27
C VAL A 82 5.36 -23.68 5.14
N ARG A 83 5.89 -23.27 3.98
CA ARG A 83 6.09 -24.16 2.84
C ARG A 83 7.03 -25.31 3.18
N ASP A 84 8.13 -25.03 3.86
CA ASP A 84 9.12 -26.04 4.25
C ASP A 84 8.53 -27.02 5.27
N GLN A 85 7.67 -26.57 6.19
CA GLN A 85 6.94 -27.47 7.10
C GLN A 85 5.94 -28.36 6.37
N LEU A 86 5.17 -27.83 5.42
CA LEU A 86 4.25 -28.64 4.60
C LEU A 86 4.98 -29.66 3.74
N HIS A 87 6.14 -29.28 3.19
CA HIS A 87 7.02 -30.20 2.48
C HIS A 87 7.55 -31.32 3.41
N ASN A 88 7.98 -30.99 4.62
CA ASN A 88 8.46 -31.97 5.60
C ASN A 88 7.37 -32.96 6.04
N LEU A 89 6.11 -32.52 6.04
CA LEU A 89 4.94 -33.37 6.27
C LEU A 89 4.51 -34.18 5.04
N LYS A 90 5.16 -33.99 3.89
CA LYS A 90 4.82 -34.58 2.59
C LYS A 90 3.39 -34.22 2.11
N SER A 91 2.89 -33.07 2.54
CA SER A 91 1.56 -32.56 2.19
C SER A 91 1.60 -31.68 0.93
N GLU A 92 1.95 -32.26 -0.23
CA GLU A 92 2.09 -31.48 -1.48
C GLU A 92 0.79 -30.81 -1.93
N VAL A 93 -0.35 -31.49 -1.75
CA VAL A 93 -1.67 -30.94 -2.11
C VAL A 93 -1.99 -29.70 -1.27
N GLU A 94 -1.77 -29.79 0.05
CA GLU A 94 -1.99 -28.67 0.97
C GLU A 94 -1.04 -27.51 0.69
N MET A 95 0.25 -27.82 0.42
CA MET A 95 1.25 -26.83 0.01
C MET A 95 0.81 -26.10 -1.26
N ASN A 96 0.45 -26.83 -2.31
CA ASN A 96 0.04 -26.23 -3.58
C ASN A 96 -1.23 -25.39 -3.40
N ASN A 97 -2.21 -25.89 -2.65
CA ASN A 97 -3.44 -25.16 -2.35
C ASN A 97 -3.16 -23.87 -1.57
N ASP A 98 -2.34 -23.92 -0.53
CA ASP A 98 -1.93 -22.76 0.26
C ASP A 98 -1.18 -21.72 -0.59
N GLN A 99 -0.22 -22.15 -1.41
CA GLN A 99 0.57 -21.23 -2.22
C GLN A 99 -0.26 -20.58 -3.32
N LEU A 100 -1.11 -21.34 -4.02
CA LEU A 100 -1.91 -20.83 -5.14
C LEU A 100 -3.11 -20.00 -4.69
N ASN A 101 -3.82 -20.46 -3.65
CA ASN A 101 -5.11 -19.88 -3.27
C ASN A 101 -5.01 -18.90 -2.10
N TRP A 102 -3.95 -18.97 -1.29
CA TRP A 102 -3.79 -18.08 -0.13
C TRP A 102 -2.60 -17.13 -0.26
N PHE A 103 -1.37 -17.64 -0.42
CA PHE A 103 -0.17 -16.79 -0.36
C PHE A 103 0.00 -15.93 -1.61
N LYS A 104 0.03 -16.54 -2.81
CA LYS A 104 0.30 -15.83 -4.06
C LYS A 104 -0.68 -14.67 -4.31
N PRO A 105 -2.00 -14.81 -4.11
CA PRO A 105 -2.93 -13.69 -4.27
C PRO A 105 -2.63 -12.53 -3.32
N LYS A 106 -2.38 -12.84 -2.04
CA LYS A 106 -2.11 -11.83 -1.01
C LYS A 106 -0.77 -11.11 -1.23
N ALA A 107 0.29 -11.86 -1.48
CA ALA A 107 1.61 -11.28 -1.75
C ALA A 107 1.59 -10.40 -3.01
N THR A 108 0.88 -10.83 -4.05
CA THR A 108 0.72 -10.04 -5.28
C THR A 108 -0.04 -8.73 -5.02
N ASP A 109 -1.10 -8.78 -4.23
CA ASP A 109 -1.88 -7.60 -3.84
C ASP A 109 -1.05 -6.61 -3.02
N PHE A 110 -0.24 -7.09 -2.07
CA PHE A 110 0.66 -6.23 -1.30
C PHE A 110 1.82 -5.65 -2.11
N ARG A 111 2.40 -6.41 -3.06
CA ARG A 111 3.42 -5.87 -3.98
C ARG A 111 2.87 -4.71 -4.80
N LYS A 112 1.70 -4.90 -5.42
CA LYS A 112 1.02 -3.84 -6.19
C LYS A 112 0.76 -2.61 -5.32
N PHE A 113 0.30 -2.83 -4.09
CA PHE A 113 0.10 -1.75 -3.14
C PHE A 113 1.40 -0.99 -2.83
N CYS A 114 2.52 -1.68 -2.57
CA CYS A 114 3.81 -1.03 -2.34
C CYS A 114 4.26 -0.22 -3.57
N ASP A 115 4.09 -0.75 -4.77
CA ASP A 115 4.37 -0.05 -6.03
C ASP A 115 3.50 1.20 -6.21
N ASP A 116 2.21 1.12 -5.85
CA ASP A 116 1.28 2.24 -5.89
C ASP A 116 1.70 3.36 -4.93
N VAL A 117 2.04 3.01 -3.69
CA VAL A 117 2.51 3.98 -2.68
C VAL A 117 3.85 4.59 -3.12
N ALA A 118 4.78 3.80 -3.66
CA ALA A 118 6.08 4.30 -4.13
C ALA A 118 5.90 5.31 -5.27
N ARG A 119 4.99 5.01 -6.20
CA ARG A 119 4.63 5.94 -7.29
C ARG A 119 3.99 7.21 -6.75
N TRP A 120 3.08 7.10 -5.78
CA TRP A 120 2.44 8.24 -5.14
C TRP A 120 3.46 9.18 -4.48
N ILE A 121 4.38 8.65 -3.68
CA ILE A 121 5.43 9.44 -3.02
C ILE A 121 6.33 10.13 -4.05
N LYS A 122 6.72 9.42 -5.12
CA LYS A 122 7.52 10.01 -6.21
C LYS A 122 6.79 11.16 -6.91
N CYS A 123 5.47 11.03 -7.13
CA CYS A 123 4.67 12.11 -7.71
C CYS A 123 4.62 13.34 -6.79
N ILE A 124 4.47 13.14 -5.47
CA ILE A 124 4.52 14.24 -4.50
C ILE A 124 5.89 14.93 -4.53
N GLY A 125 6.98 14.17 -4.54
CA GLY A 125 8.34 14.74 -4.58
C GLY A 125 8.58 15.61 -5.81
N LYS A 126 8.06 15.22 -6.98
CA LYS A 126 8.14 16.03 -8.21
C LYS A 126 7.35 17.33 -8.13
N VAL A 127 6.15 17.30 -7.53
CA VAL A 127 5.31 18.50 -7.33
C VAL A 127 5.94 19.49 -6.34
N LYS A 128 6.76 19.02 -5.38
CA LYS A 128 7.49 19.91 -4.47
C LYS A 128 8.75 20.54 -5.08
N VAL A 129 9.38 19.88 -6.06
CA VAL A 129 10.60 20.39 -6.72
C VAL A 129 10.27 21.32 -7.89
N ASN A 130 9.14 21.09 -8.57
CA ASN A 130 8.62 22.00 -9.57
C ASN A 130 7.57 22.90 -8.90
N GLU A 131 8.00 24.07 -8.45
CA GLU A 131 7.13 25.14 -7.97
C GLU A 131 5.97 25.34 -8.98
N VAL A 132 4.79 24.95 -8.50
CA VAL A 132 3.43 24.99 -9.05
C VAL A 132 3.26 25.66 -10.42
N ASN A 133 3.10 24.85 -11.48
CA ASN A 133 2.30 25.26 -12.63
C ASN A 133 0.87 24.71 -12.47
N LEU A 134 -0.09 25.64 -12.33
CA LEU A 134 -1.51 25.37 -12.07
C LEU A 134 -2.17 24.46 -13.14
N GLU A 135 -1.65 24.45 -14.38
CA GLU A 135 -2.15 23.64 -15.48
C GLU A 135 -1.88 22.12 -15.32
N GLU A 136 -0.80 21.72 -14.62
CA GLU A 136 -0.50 20.30 -14.40
C GLU A 136 -1.39 19.67 -13.33
N ILE A 137 -1.84 20.45 -12.33
CA ILE A 137 -2.72 19.98 -11.25
C ILE A 137 -4.09 19.57 -11.81
N VAL A 138 -4.64 20.36 -12.74
CA VAL A 138 -5.92 20.06 -13.41
C VAL A 138 -5.81 18.80 -14.27
N SER A 139 -4.68 18.61 -14.94
CA SER A 139 -4.41 17.41 -15.76
C SER A 139 -4.27 16.14 -14.90
N LEU A 140 -3.66 16.23 -13.72
CA LEU A 140 -3.52 15.11 -12.78
C LEU A 140 -4.87 14.72 -12.15
N ALA A 141 -5.73 15.69 -11.84
CA ALA A 141 -7.09 15.46 -11.36
C ALA A 141 -7.96 14.73 -12.41
N TYR A 142 -7.77 15.05 -13.70
CA TYR A 142 -8.46 14.37 -14.79
C TYR A 142 -7.95 12.94 -15.01
N ALA A 143 -6.63 12.73 -14.94
CA ALA A 143 -6.02 11.40 -15.05
C ALA A 143 -6.44 10.42 -13.94
N ARG A 144 -6.72 10.94 -12.72
CA ARG A 144 -7.27 10.15 -11.60
C ARG A 144 -8.69 9.62 -11.88
N ARG A 145 -9.49 10.29 -12.73
CA ARG A 145 -10.83 9.81 -13.11
C ARG A 145 -10.83 8.72 -14.19
N CYS A 146 -9.74 8.57 -14.94
CA CYS A 146 -9.66 7.60 -16.04
C CYS A 146 -9.27 6.17 -15.63
N ARG A 147 -8.93 5.89 -14.35
CA ARG A 147 -8.52 4.54 -13.91
C ARG A 147 -9.65 3.67 -13.34
N LYS A 148 -10.92 4.05 -13.52
CA LYS A 148 -12.08 3.24 -13.10
C LYS A 148 -12.81 2.67 -14.31
N SER A 149 -12.22 1.65 -14.94
CA SER A 149 -12.93 0.81 -15.90
C SER A 149 -12.33 -0.60 -16.00
N LYS A 150 -12.73 -1.46 -15.05
CA LYS A 150 -13.10 -2.86 -15.32
C LYS A 150 -13.68 -3.52 -14.06
N SER A 151 -15.02 -3.56 -13.98
CA SER A 151 -15.80 -4.77 -13.74
C SER A 151 -17.23 -4.40 -13.31
N SER A 152 -18.16 -5.13 -13.90
CA SER A 152 -19.61 -5.05 -13.86
C SER A 152 -20.24 -5.38 -12.50
N SER A 153 -21.33 -4.64 -12.22
CA SER A 153 -22.68 -5.12 -11.90
C SER A 153 -23.25 -4.54 -10.60
N VAL A 154 -24.58 -4.48 -10.56
CA VAL A 154 -25.47 -3.93 -9.54
C VAL A 154 -25.89 -2.47 -9.78
N ALA A 155 -26.95 -2.38 -10.57
CA ALA A 155 -27.88 -1.26 -10.60
C ALA A 155 -28.50 -1.04 -9.22
N SER A 156 -28.47 0.21 -8.73
CA SER A 156 -29.55 0.92 -8.01
C SER A 156 -28.98 2.12 -7.24
N SER A 157 -28.90 3.30 -7.90
CA SER A 157 -28.82 4.67 -7.30
C SER A 157 -28.25 5.74 -8.25
N ALA A 158 -28.29 5.52 -9.57
CA ALA A 158 -27.70 6.41 -10.56
C ALA A 158 -28.32 7.83 -10.62
N SER A 159 -29.47 8.07 -10.00
CA SER A 159 -30.14 9.39 -10.01
C SER A 159 -29.66 10.34 -8.92
N LYS A 160 -29.28 9.83 -7.73
CA LYS A 160 -28.79 10.68 -6.62
C LYS A 160 -27.35 11.16 -6.83
N VAL A 161 -26.49 10.27 -7.34
CA VAL A 161 -25.07 10.55 -7.62
C VAL A 161 -24.90 11.55 -8.77
N ARG A 162 -25.77 11.51 -9.79
CA ARG A 162 -25.74 12.48 -10.91
C ARG A 162 -26.21 13.87 -10.48
N LEU A 163 -27.05 13.97 -9.46
CA LEU A 163 -27.59 15.24 -8.96
C LEU A 163 -26.58 15.95 -8.04
N THR A 164 -25.88 15.21 -7.18
CA THR A 164 -24.77 15.75 -6.36
C THR A 164 -23.60 16.20 -7.22
N ALA A 165 -23.22 15.42 -8.24
CA ALA A 165 -22.11 15.79 -9.14
C ALA A 165 -22.37 17.07 -9.95
N LYS A 166 -23.62 17.34 -10.32
CA LYS A 166 -24.00 18.60 -11.01
C LYS A 166 -24.03 19.79 -10.04
N LEU A 167 -24.48 19.58 -8.81
CA LEU A 167 -24.44 20.60 -7.75
C LEU A 167 -23.00 20.99 -7.40
N ASP A 168 -22.11 20.01 -7.25
CA ASP A 168 -20.69 20.26 -6.94
C ASP A 168 -19.99 21.02 -8.08
N MET A 169 -20.33 20.70 -9.34
CA MET A 169 -19.81 21.43 -10.51
C MET A 169 -20.32 22.87 -10.54
N ALA A 170 -21.60 23.11 -10.25
CA ALA A 170 -22.17 24.45 -10.19
C ALA A 170 -21.57 25.29 -9.04
N ALA A 171 -21.32 24.68 -7.88
CA ALA A 171 -20.69 25.34 -6.74
C ALA A 171 -19.22 25.71 -7.03
N LEU A 172 -18.48 24.84 -7.73
CA LEU A 172 -17.10 25.13 -8.14
C LEU A 172 -17.03 26.24 -9.20
N LEU A 173 -17.94 26.26 -10.17
CA LEU A 173 -18.03 27.32 -11.16
C LEU A 173 -18.38 28.66 -10.51
N ALA A 174 -19.35 28.68 -9.58
CA ALA A 174 -19.71 29.88 -8.84
C ALA A 174 -18.52 30.45 -8.05
N LYS A 175 -17.77 29.60 -7.33
CA LYS A 175 -16.55 30.02 -6.62
C LYS A 175 -15.46 30.55 -7.56
N SER A 176 -15.34 29.98 -8.76
CA SER A 176 -14.38 30.46 -9.76
C SER A 176 -14.75 31.84 -10.32
N GLU A 177 -16.03 32.12 -10.47
CA GLU A 177 -16.53 33.42 -10.93
C GLU A 177 -16.31 34.50 -9.85
N THR A 178 -16.54 34.17 -8.58
CA THR A 178 -16.30 35.10 -7.46
C THR A 178 -14.81 35.44 -7.31
N LEU A 179 -13.93 34.45 -7.47
CA LEU A 179 -12.47 34.66 -7.43
C LEU A 179 -11.99 35.53 -8.60
N LYS A 180 -12.53 35.34 -9.81
CA LYS A 180 -12.21 36.20 -10.95
C LYS A 180 -12.62 37.66 -10.70
N GLN A 181 -13.79 37.88 -10.09
CA GLN A 181 -14.24 39.23 -9.75
C GLN A 181 -13.35 39.87 -8.68
N LEU A 182 -12.89 39.11 -7.68
CA LEU A 182 -11.94 39.61 -6.68
C LEU A 182 -10.60 39.99 -7.30
N CYS A 183 -10.03 39.17 -8.19
CA CYS A 183 -8.77 39.51 -8.87
C CYS A 183 -8.89 40.78 -9.73
N VAL A 184 -10.03 40.99 -10.40
CA VAL A 184 -10.26 42.22 -11.18
C VAL A 184 -10.39 43.45 -10.27
N LEU A 185 -11.01 43.32 -9.10
CA LEU A 185 -11.10 44.41 -8.13
C LEU A 185 -9.72 44.74 -7.52
N GLU A 186 -8.92 43.73 -7.19
CA GLU A 186 -7.56 43.90 -6.65
C GLU A 186 -6.64 44.58 -7.67
N GLU A 187 -6.74 44.23 -8.96
CA GLU A 187 -6.03 44.95 -10.04
C GLU A 187 -6.49 46.40 -10.22
N GLN A 188 -7.77 46.71 -9.96
CA GLN A 188 -8.29 48.07 -10.01
C GLN A 188 -7.83 48.90 -8.81
N GLU A 189 -7.77 48.31 -7.61
CA GLU A 189 -7.25 48.96 -6.41
C GLU A 189 -5.75 49.26 -6.53
N LEU A 190 -4.95 48.33 -7.07
CA LEU A 190 -3.54 48.56 -7.38
C LEU A 190 -3.33 49.73 -8.36
N LYS A 191 -4.14 49.79 -9.43
CA LYS A 191 -4.08 50.90 -10.41
C LYS A 191 -4.52 52.25 -9.83
N LEU A 192 -5.40 52.26 -8.84
CA LEU A 192 -5.82 53.48 -8.15
C LEU A 192 -4.77 53.93 -7.11
N ALA A 193 -4.12 52.99 -6.42
CA ALA A 193 -3.02 53.28 -5.50
C ALA A 193 -1.81 53.89 -6.22
N GLU A 194 -1.48 53.42 -7.43
CA GLU A 194 -0.42 54.00 -8.26
C GLU A 194 -0.74 55.41 -8.80
N ARG A 195 -2.03 55.78 -8.89
CA ARG A 195 -2.48 57.11 -9.33
C ARG A 195 -2.66 58.13 -8.20
N GLY A 196 -2.73 57.69 -6.95
CA GLY A 196 -2.93 58.54 -5.77
C GLY A 196 -1.63 58.93 -5.04
N GLY A 197 -0.47 58.47 -5.51
CA GLY A 197 0.84 58.76 -4.95
C GLY A 197 1.68 59.73 -5.79
N ALA A 198 1.12 60.89 -6.14
CA ALA A 198 1.83 62.04 -6.71
C ALA A 198 1.37 63.34 -6.03
#